data_AF-A0A2D4GMH6-F1
#
_entry.id   AF-A0A2D4GMH6-F1
#
_cell.length_a   1.000
_cell.length_b   1.000
_cell.length_c   1.000
_cell.angle_alpha   90.00
_cell.angle_beta   90.00
_cell.angle_gamma   90.00
#
_symmetry.space_group_name_H-M   'P 1'
#
loop_
_entity.id
_entity.type
_entity.pdbx_description
1 polymer ?
#
loop_
_entity_poly.entity_id
_entity_poly.type
_entity_poly.pdbx_seq_one_letter_code
_entity_poly.pdbx_strand_id
1 'polypeptide(L)'
;DWKKVVEERVRSKTRRFAKGRSQAEQLGTPNRFAPIAGHFFFPLLRNFDRPLTTFDLLGDDHLVLGRLVHTLAILMYFALHAVVTPAMGKALLEFVWALRFHTDTYVRHGLLSSVSSILLSVPAEYLLDDMTEEILETQVWLADVAEKDPDGDCRHLAMQNLLLMENLKKKKLETAPLEL
;
A
#
# COMPACT_ATOMS: atom_id res chain seq x y z
N ASP A 1 -50.96 -27.03 -15.43
CA ASP A 1 -49.73 -26.24 -15.23
C ASP A 1 -50.03 -25.05 -14.31
N TRP A 2 -50.19 -25.31 -13.01
CA TRP A 2 -50.72 -24.33 -12.05
C TRP A 2 -49.65 -23.34 -11.56
N LYS A 3 -48.38 -23.75 -11.56
CA LYS A 3 -47.25 -22.91 -11.13
C LYS A 3 -47.09 -21.67 -12.01
N LYS A 4 -47.21 -21.82 -13.34
CA LYS A 4 -47.10 -20.70 -14.28
C LYS A 4 -48.18 -19.64 -14.05
N VAL A 5 -49.43 -20.05 -13.85
CA VAL A 5 -50.55 -19.14 -13.58
C VAL A 5 -50.34 -18.37 -12.28
N VAL A 6 -49.77 -19.01 -11.26
CA VAL A 6 -49.44 -18.38 -9.99
C VAL A 6 -48.28 -17.38 -10.15
N GLU A 7 -47.20 -17.77 -10.83
CA GLU A 7 -46.07 -16.87 -11.11
C GLU A 7 -46.47 -15.63 -11.91
N GLU A 8 -47.36 -15.81 -12.90
CA GLU A 8 -47.85 -14.72 -13.73
C GLU A 8 -48.75 -13.75 -12.93
N ARG A 9 -49.56 -14.28 -11.99
CA ARG A 9 -50.30 -13.45 -11.02
C ARG A 9 -49.38 -12.71 -10.06
N VAL A 10 -48.35 -13.37 -9.54
CA VAL A 10 -47.38 -12.72 -8.65
C VAL A 10 -46.65 -11.62 -9.41
N ARG A 11 -46.19 -11.89 -10.63
CA ARG A 11 -45.50 -10.89 -11.46
C ARG A 11 -46.39 -9.70 -11.81
N SER A 12 -47.66 -9.92 -12.18
CA SER A 12 -48.60 -8.85 -12.53
C SER A 12 -49.06 -8.01 -11.33
N LYS A 13 -49.04 -8.56 -10.11
CA LYS A 13 -49.42 -7.84 -8.88
C LYS A 13 -48.24 -7.30 -8.06
N THR A 14 -47.00 -7.62 -8.44
CA THR A 14 -45.81 -7.13 -7.73
C THR A 14 -45.28 -5.87 -8.38
N ARG A 15 -45.46 -4.72 -7.73
CA ARG A 15 -44.79 -3.47 -8.12
C ARG A 15 -43.31 -3.56 -7.75
N ARG A 16 -42.43 -3.62 -8.75
CA ARG A 16 -40.98 -3.66 -8.52
C ARG A 16 -40.42 -2.24 -8.44
N PHE A 17 -40.00 -1.83 -7.25
CA PHE A 17 -39.18 -0.63 -7.09
C PHE A 17 -37.74 -1.00 -7.41
N ALA A 18 -37.31 -0.77 -8.66
CA ALA A 18 -35.89 -0.67 -8.93
C ALA A 18 -35.43 0.66 -8.33
N LYS A 19 -34.43 0.65 -7.44
CA LYS A 19 -33.57 1.84 -7.33
C LYS A 19 -33.05 2.02 -8.76
N GLY A 20 -33.44 3.11 -9.44
CA GLY A 20 -32.85 3.48 -10.72
C GLY A 20 -31.32 3.46 -10.61
N ARG A 21 -30.61 3.35 -11.74
CA ARG A 21 -29.13 3.27 -11.77
C ARG A 21 -28.56 4.10 -10.61
N SER A 22 -28.00 3.41 -9.61
CA SER A 22 -27.22 4.06 -8.56
C SER A 22 -26.30 5.03 -9.28
N GLN A 23 -26.33 6.31 -8.89
CA GLN A 23 -25.58 7.43 -9.48
C GLN A 23 -24.59 7.02 -10.57
N ALA A 24 -24.74 7.58 -11.78
CA ALA A 24 -23.69 7.53 -12.80
C ALA A 24 -22.32 7.60 -12.11
N GLU A 25 -21.48 6.59 -12.33
CA GLU A 25 -20.14 6.47 -11.74
C GLU A 25 -19.54 7.87 -11.68
N GLN A 26 -19.37 8.41 -10.47
CA GLN A 26 -18.76 9.73 -10.34
C GLN A 26 -17.36 9.58 -10.91
N LEU A 27 -17.12 10.21 -12.06
CA LEU A 27 -15.81 10.31 -12.67
C LEU A 27 -14.87 10.85 -11.59
N GLY A 28 -13.84 10.07 -11.23
CA GLY A 28 -12.93 10.41 -10.14
C GLY A 28 -12.36 11.82 -10.33
N THR A 29 -12.31 12.59 -9.25
CA THR A 29 -11.65 13.91 -9.28
C THR A 29 -10.13 13.73 -9.30
N PRO A 30 -9.37 14.61 -9.98
CA PRO A 30 -7.93 14.48 -10.04
C PRO A 30 -7.30 14.66 -8.66
N ASN A 31 -6.25 13.88 -8.38
CA ASN A 31 -5.52 13.94 -7.12
C ASN A 31 -4.81 15.32 -6.98
N ARG A 32 -5.30 16.15 -6.05
CA ARG A 32 -4.75 17.49 -5.79
C ARG A 32 -3.37 17.47 -5.12
N PHE A 33 -2.99 16.36 -4.49
CA PHE A 33 -1.69 16.18 -3.85
C PHE A 33 -0.60 15.75 -4.85
N ALA A 34 -0.97 15.07 -5.93
CA ALA A 34 -0.05 14.57 -6.95
C ALA A 34 1.03 15.58 -7.43
N PRO A 35 0.71 16.85 -7.77
CA PRO A 35 1.73 17.79 -8.25
C PRO A 35 2.75 18.23 -7.18
N ILE A 36 2.41 18.08 -5.89
CA ILE A 36 3.25 18.54 -4.78
C ILE A 36 3.86 17.38 -3.97
N ALA A 37 3.47 16.13 -4.23
CA ALA A 37 3.84 14.98 -3.41
C ALA A 37 5.37 14.86 -3.18
N GLY A 38 6.16 14.93 -4.26
CA GLY A 38 7.62 14.85 -4.17
C GLY A 38 8.27 16.01 -3.41
N HIS A 39 7.65 17.19 -3.37
CA HIS A 39 8.22 18.38 -2.71
C HIS A 39 8.27 18.24 -1.19
N PHE A 40 7.38 17.44 -0.60
CA PHE A 40 7.38 17.15 0.84
C PHE A 40 8.08 15.84 1.14
N PHE A 41 7.84 14.82 0.31
CA PHE A 41 8.31 13.47 0.56
C PHE A 41 9.84 13.36 0.55
N PHE A 42 10.51 13.78 -0.53
CA PHE A 42 11.95 13.59 -0.66
C PHE A 42 12.78 14.37 0.36
N PRO A 43 12.43 15.62 0.73
CA PRO A 43 13.14 16.32 1.80
C PRO A 43 13.02 15.63 3.17
N LEU A 44 11.86 15.06 3.50
CA LEU A 44 11.64 14.33 4.76
C LEU A 44 12.42 13.02 4.83
N LEU A 45 12.63 12.37 3.68
CA LEU A 45 13.36 11.10 3.59
C LEU A 45 14.90 11.27 3.67
N ARG A 46 15.41 12.49 3.47
CA ARG A 46 16.85 12.76 3.42
C ARG A 46 17.43 13.02 4.80
N ASN A 47 18.71 12.68 4.96
CA ASN A 47 19.53 13.03 6.14
C ASN A 47 18.97 12.52 7.48
N PHE A 48 18.12 11.48 7.47
CA PHE A 48 17.60 10.87 8.69
C PHE A 48 18.69 10.23 9.55
N ASP A 49 19.83 9.92 8.93
CA ASP A 49 21.02 9.29 9.50
C ASP A 49 22.08 10.30 9.95
N ARG A 50 21.87 11.60 9.72
CA ARG A 50 22.85 12.62 10.12
C ARG A 50 22.70 12.96 11.61
N PRO A 51 23.73 12.70 12.43
CA PRO A 51 23.67 13.08 13.83
C PRO A 51 23.74 14.60 13.96
N LEU A 52 22.79 15.19 14.67
CA LEU A 52 22.86 16.57 15.14
C LEU A 52 23.09 16.54 16.65
N THR A 53 23.79 17.53 17.19
CA THR A 53 24.20 17.54 18.62
C THR A 53 23.04 17.38 19.60
N THR A 54 21.82 17.74 19.19
CA THR A 54 20.61 17.67 20.02
C THR A 54 19.52 16.78 19.42
N PHE A 55 19.83 16.01 18.38
CA PHE A 55 18.82 15.22 17.65
C PHE A 55 19.46 13.99 17.01
N ASP A 56 19.07 12.83 17.51
CA ASP A 56 19.57 11.51 17.11
C ASP A 56 18.40 10.57 16.80
N LEU A 57 17.92 10.64 15.56
CA LEU A 57 16.83 9.79 15.06
C LEU A 57 17.15 8.30 15.11
N LEU A 58 18.41 7.92 14.93
CA LEU A 58 18.82 6.50 14.90
C LEU A 58 19.16 5.96 16.29
N GLY A 59 19.29 6.82 17.29
CA GLY A 59 19.48 6.47 18.70
C GLY A 59 18.25 6.75 19.55
N ASP A 60 18.35 7.74 20.44
CA ASP A 60 17.38 7.96 21.50
C ASP A 60 16.04 8.54 21.00
N ASP A 61 16.01 9.21 19.84
CA ASP A 61 14.81 9.88 19.32
C ASP A 61 13.93 8.98 18.43
N HIS A 62 13.90 7.67 18.70
CA HIS A 62 13.16 6.69 17.89
C HIS A 62 11.64 6.96 17.81
N LEU A 63 11.04 7.66 18.78
CA LEU A 63 9.63 8.07 18.68
C LEU A 63 9.41 9.07 17.54
N VAL A 64 10.35 10.01 17.37
CA VAL A 64 10.31 10.98 16.27
C VAL A 64 10.57 10.26 14.95
N LEU A 65 11.53 9.33 14.93
CA LEU A 65 11.76 8.46 13.77
C LEU A 65 10.49 7.69 13.39
N GLY A 66 9.83 7.05 14.35
CA GLY A 66 8.58 6.32 14.11
C GLY A 66 7.51 7.22 13.49
N ARG A 67 7.28 8.41 14.06
CA ARG A 67 6.33 9.39 13.49
C ARG A 67 6.70 9.81 12.06
N LEU A 68 7.99 9.99 11.79
CA LEU A 68 8.49 10.30 10.45
C LEU A 68 8.18 9.15 9.49
N VAL A 69 8.49 7.90 9.85
CA VAL A 69 8.22 6.71 8.99
C VAL A 69 6.73 6.57 8.68
N HIS A 70 5.87 6.69 9.71
CA HIS A 70 4.41 6.67 9.51
C HIS A 70 3.92 7.80 8.61
N THR A 71 4.49 9.00 8.75
CA THR A 71 4.17 10.14 7.89
C THR A 71 4.56 9.86 6.44
N LEU A 72 5.74 9.30 6.20
CA LEU A 72 6.21 8.92 4.87
C LEU A 72 5.29 7.87 4.23
N ALA A 73 4.83 6.86 4.98
CA ALA A 73 3.85 5.89 4.53
C ALA A 73 2.53 6.55 4.07
N ILE A 74 2.02 7.51 4.86
CA ILE A 74 0.80 8.25 4.52
C ILE A 74 1.00 9.09 3.24
N LEU A 75 2.12 9.80 3.12
CA LEU A 75 2.42 10.59 1.93
C LEU A 75 2.56 9.72 0.68
N MET A 76 3.19 8.54 0.81
CA MET A 76 3.28 7.54 -0.26
C MET A 76 1.88 7.08 -0.69
N TYR A 77 1.00 6.74 0.26
CA TYR A 77 -0.37 6.33 -0.03
C TYR A 77 -1.18 7.43 -0.72
N PHE A 78 -1.06 8.68 -0.27
CA PHE A 78 -1.76 9.81 -0.89
C PHE A 78 -1.21 10.20 -2.27
N ALA A 79 -0.02 9.75 -2.63
CA ALA A 79 0.52 9.91 -3.97
C ALA A 79 -0.05 8.91 -4.99
N LEU A 80 -1.07 8.13 -4.65
CA LEU A 80 -1.73 7.22 -5.59
C LEU A 80 -2.06 7.93 -6.93
N HIS A 81 -1.70 7.28 -8.04
CA HIS A 81 -1.83 7.77 -9.42
C HIS A 81 -1.00 9.01 -9.79
N ALA A 82 -0.10 9.48 -8.94
CA ALA A 82 0.86 10.52 -9.32
C ALA A 82 1.98 9.94 -10.21
N VAL A 83 2.54 10.76 -11.09
CA VAL A 83 3.67 10.35 -11.96
C VAL A 83 4.94 10.07 -11.14
N VAL A 84 5.09 10.73 -9.99
CA VAL A 84 6.27 10.63 -9.11
C VAL A 84 6.27 9.37 -8.23
N THR A 85 5.16 8.63 -8.20
CA THR A 85 4.90 7.51 -7.29
C THR A 85 5.91 6.37 -7.40
N PRO A 86 6.37 5.93 -8.60
CA PRO A 86 7.43 4.92 -8.68
C PRO A 86 8.74 5.36 -8.03
N ALA A 87 9.15 6.62 -8.26
CA ALA A 87 10.37 7.17 -7.66
C ALA A 87 10.25 7.32 -6.13
N MET A 88 9.08 7.73 -5.63
CA MET A 88 8.81 7.78 -4.19
C MET A 88 8.85 6.37 -3.57
N GLY A 89 8.23 5.39 -4.24
CA GLY A 89 8.18 4.00 -3.78
C GLY A 89 9.57 3.38 -3.67
N LYS A 90 10.41 3.56 -4.69
CA LYS A 90 11.81 3.11 -4.67
C LYS A 90 12.59 3.72 -3.52
N ALA A 91 12.55 5.04 -3.38
CA ALA A 91 13.26 5.72 -2.30
C ALA A 91 12.76 5.28 -0.90
N LEU A 92 11.45 5.08 -0.74
CA LEU A 92 10.89 4.59 0.52
C LEU A 92 11.34 3.17 0.83
N LEU A 93 11.46 2.30 -0.18
CA LEU A 93 11.91 0.93 0.01
C LEU A 93 13.38 0.88 0.44
N GLU A 94 14.24 1.71 -0.15
CA GLU A 94 15.64 1.89 0.29
C GLU A 94 15.72 2.37 1.75
N PHE A 95 14.87 3.32 2.13
CA PHE A 95 14.75 3.79 3.52
C PHE A 95 14.27 2.68 4.47
N VAL A 96 13.26 1.89 4.06
CA VAL A 96 12.80 0.73 4.83
C VAL A 96 13.94 -0.27 5.02
N TRP A 97 14.69 -0.55 3.96
CA TRP A 97 15.80 -1.51 3.98
C TRP A 97 16.89 -1.12 4.97
N ALA A 98 17.21 0.18 5.06
CA ALA A 98 18.18 0.73 6.00
C ALA A 98 17.77 0.55 7.47
N LEU A 99 16.46 0.52 7.77
CA LEU A 99 15.93 0.50 9.13
C LEU A 99 15.25 -0.83 9.54
N ARG A 100 15.24 -1.83 8.65
CA ARG A 100 14.40 -3.05 8.78
C ARG A 100 14.61 -3.90 10.04
N PHE A 101 15.72 -3.71 10.75
CA PHE A 101 16.06 -4.42 11.99
C PHE A 101 15.97 -3.54 13.24
N HIS A 102 15.20 -2.46 13.20
CA HIS A 102 15.04 -1.56 14.32
C HIS A 102 14.42 -2.25 15.56
N THR A 103 14.92 -1.95 16.75
CA THR A 103 14.52 -2.60 18.01
C THR A 103 13.20 -2.05 18.58
N ASP A 104 12.88 -0.79 18.31
CA ASP A 104 11.60 -0.18 18.69
C ASP A 104 10.43 -0.66 17.82
N THR A 105 9.35 -1.11 18.46
CA THR A 105 8.15 -1.65 17.81
C THR A 105 7.38 -0.60 17.02
N TYR A 106 7.31 0.65 17.50
CA TYR A 106 6.56 1.70 16.81
C TYR A 106 7.23 2.08 15.47
N VAL A 107 8.56 2.09 15.44
CA VAL A 107 9.35 2.21 14.19
C VAL A 107 9.09 1.02 13.26
N ARG A 108 9.20 -0.23 13.75
CA ARG A 108 8.95 -1.43 12.93
C ARG A 108 7.56 -1.43 12.29
N HIS A 109 6.53 -1.08 13.06
CA HIS A 109 5.17 -0.95 12.54
C HIS A 109 5.08 0.13 11.43
N GLY A 110 5.78 1.25 11.58
CA GLY A 110 5.87 2.28 10.54
C GLY A 110 6.53 1.79 9.26
N LEU A 111 7.60 1.01 9.37
CA LEU A 111 8.30 0.42 8.22
C LEU A 111 7.39 -0.56 7.46
N LEU A 112 6.67 -1.42 8.19
CA LEU A 112 5.70 -2.34 7.60
C LEU A 112 4.53 -1.61 6.94
N SER A 113 4.06 -0.52 7.54
CA SER A 113 3.02 0.35 6.97
C SER A 113 3.51 1.06 5.71
N SER A 114 4.80 1.42 5.67
CA SER A 114 5.45 1.96 4.48
C SER A 114 5.43 0.95 3.34
N VAL A 115 5.75 -0.33 3.60
CA VAL A 115 5.63 -1.40 2.60
C VAL A 115 4.19 -1.54 2.10
N SER A 116 3.18 -1.52 2.99
CA SER A 116 1.77 -1.53 2.58
C SER A 116 1.44 -0.38 1.62
N SER A 117 1.90 0.83 1.97
CA SER A 117 1.65 2.03 1.16
C SER A 117 2.30 1.95 -0.22
N ILE A 118 3.50 1.35 -0.33
CA ILE A 118 4.19 1.13 -1.60
C ILE A 118 3.39 0.15 -2.46
N LEU A 119 3.04 -1.02 -1.90
CA LEU A 119 2.30 -2.07 -2.62
C LEU A 119 0.92 -1.62 -3.11
N LEU A 120 0.27 -0.72 -2.37
CA LEU A 120 -1.04 -0.19 -2.73
C LEU A 120 -0.98 0.96 -3.74
N SER A 121 0.15 1.67 -3.83
CA SER A 121 0.22 2.95 -4.54
C SER A 121 1.05 2.92 -5.81
N VAL A 122 2.15 2.16 -5.80
CA VAL A 122 3.02 2.02 -6.97
C VAL A 122 2.38 1.07 -7.96
N PRO A 123 2.29 1.40 -9.26
CA PRO A 123 1.75 0.49 -10.26
C PRO A 123 2.53 -0.82 -10.31
N ALA A 124 1.81 -1.92 -10.54
CA ALA A 124 2.36 -3.28 -10.44
C ALA A 124 3.48 -3.53 -11.46
N GLU A 125 3.44 -2.86 -12.61
CA GLU A 125 4.46 -2.93 -13.65
C GLU A 125 5.80 -2.45 -13.10
N TYR A 126 5.84 -1.30 -12.43
CA TYR A 126 7.06 -0.79 -11.80
C TYR A 126 7.57 -1.70 -10.68
N LEU A 127 6.66 -2.26 -9.87
CA LEU A 127 7.05 -3.16 -8.78
C LEU A 127 7.60 -4.51 -9.28
N LEU A 128 7.00 -5.05 -10.33
CA LEU A 128 7.25 -6.42 -10.81
C LEU A 128 8.14 -6.49 -12.05
N ASP A 129 8.56 -5.35 -12.61
CA ASP A 129 9.56 -5.26 -13.67
C ASP A 129 10.79 -4.50 -13.15
N ASP A 130 10.62 -3.22 -12.80
CA ASP A 130 11.75 -2.32 -12.48
C ASP A 130 12.33 -2.50 -11.06
N MET A 131 11.53 -2.98 -10.10
CA MET A 131 11.91 -3.15 -8.68
C MET A 131 11.83 -4.62 -8.21
N THR A 132 11.98 -5.56 -9.14
CA THR A 132 11.73 -6.99 -8.88
C THR A 132 12.65 -7.54 -7.78
N GLU A 133 13.93 -7.18 -7.80
CA GLU A 133 14.91 -7.65 -6.81
C GLU A 133 14.56 -7.14 -5.41
N GLU A 134 14.32 -5.83 -5.26
CA GLU A 134 13.98 -5.22 -3.99
C GLU A 134 12.66 -5.78 -3.43
N ILE A 135 11.69 -6.11 -4.29
CA ILE A 135 10.43 -6.73 -3.88
C ILE A 135 10.61 -8.18 -3.43
N LEU A 136 11.48 -8.96 -4.07
CA LEU A 136 11.78 -10.32 -3.64
C LEU A 136 12.51 -10.33 -2.29
N GLU A 137 13.48 -9.44 -2.09
CA GLU A 137 14.16 -9.27 -0.80
C GLU A 137 13.18 -8.85 0.30
N THR A 138 12.29 -7.90 -0.02
CA THR A 138 11.23 -7.46 0.90
C THR A 138 10.28 -8.62 1.24
N GLN A 139 9.93 -9.47 0.27
CA GLN A 139 9.09 -10.65 0.51
C GLN A 139 9.73 -11.62 1.50
N VAL A 140 11.04 -11.88 1.36
CA VAL A 140 11.78 -12.74 2.31
C VAL A 140 11.80 -12.13 3.70
N TRP A 141 12.10 -10.83 3.80
CA TRP A 141 12.10 -10.13 5.09
C TRP A 141 10.71 -10.13 5.76
N LEU A 142 9.64 -9.89 5.00
CA LEU A 142 8.27 -9.95 5.53
C LEU A 142 7.90 -11.34 6.05
N ALA A 143 8.36 -12.42 5.41
CA ALA A 143 8.13 -13.78 5.88
C ALA A 143 8.82 -14.02 7.24
N ASP A 144 10.07 -13.56 7.38
CA ASP A 144 10.78 -13.61 8.66
C ASP A 144 10.07 -12.81 9.75
N VAL A 145 9.60 -11.59 9.45
CA VAL A 145 8.85 -10.75 10.40
C VAL A 145 7.54 -11.42 10.80
N ALA A 146 6.78 -11.96 9.85
CA ALA A 146 5.50 -12.61 10.11
C ALA A 146 5.63 -13.82 11.05
N GLU A 147 6.77 -14.52 11.01
CA GLU A 147 7.05 -15.68 11.87
C GLU A 147 7.66 -15.27 13.22
N LYS A 148 8.60 -14.31 13.22
CA LYS A 148 9.55 -14.13 14.34
C LYS A 148 9.42 -12.80 15.09
N ASP A 149 8.72 -11.78 14.56
CA ASP A 149 8.63 -10.49 15.26
C ASP A 149 7.97 -10.68 16.64
N PRO A 150 8.50 -10.10 17.73
CA PRO A 150 7.89 -10.24 19.06
C PRO A 150 6.50 -9.63 19.14
N ASP A 151 6.22 -8.59 18.35
CA ASP A 151 4.95 -7.87 18.39
C ASP A 151 3.89 -8.51 17.46
N GLY A 152 2.68 -8.69 17.98
CA GLY A 152 1.59 -9.35 17.26
C GLY A 152 1.06 -8.55 16.07
N ASP A 153 1.02 -7.23 16.20
CA ASP A 153 0.52 -6.35 15.15
C ASP A 153 1.52 -6.26 13.99
N CYS A 154 2.81 -6.23 14.30
CA CYS A 154 3.88 -6.32 13.30
C CYS A 154 3.80 -7.64 12.51
N ARG A 155 3.62 -8.79 13.19
CA ARG A 155 3.41 -10.08 12.50
C ARG A 155 2.17 -10.05 11.60
N HIS A 156 1.06 -9.49 12.08
CA HIS A 156 -0.18 -9.39 11.32
C HIS A 156 -0.01 -8.53 10.06
N LEU A 157 0.60 -7.35 10.20
CA LEU A 157 0.81 -6.42 9.09
C LEU A 157 1.79 -6.99 8.04
N ALA A 158 2.81 -7.73 8.48
CA ALA A 158 3.70 -8.44 7.57
C ALA A 158 2.94 -9.49 6.73
N MET A 159 2.04 -10.26 7.35
CA MET A 159 1.17 -11.21 6.65
C MET A 159 0.24 -10.52 5.65
N GLN A 160 -0.34 -9.37 6.02
CA GLN A 160 -1.15 -8.58 5.09
C GLN A 160 -0.35 -8.11 3.87
N ASN A 161 0.89 -7.66 4.06
CA ASN A 161 1.77 -7.25 2.96
C ASN A 161 2.13 -8.42 2.04
N LEU A 162 2.38 -9.61 2.57
CA LEU A 162 2.61 -10.81 1.77
C LEU A 162 1.39 -11.16 0.90
N LEU A 163 0.17 -11.06 1.46
CA LEU A 163 -1.06 -11.26 0.70
C LEU A 163 -1.27 -10.21 -0.39
N LEU A 164 -0.92 -8.94 -0.12
CA LEU A 164 -0.95 -7.87 -1.12
C LEU A 164 0.01 -8.19 -2.29
N MET A 165 1.24 -8.64 -1.98
CA MET A 165 2.20 -9.05 -3.00
C MET A 165 1.69 -10.21 -3.86
N GLU A 166 1.05 -11.21 -3.25
CA GLU A 166 0.47 -12.33 -4.00
C GLU A 166 -0.66 -11.86 -4.93
N ASN A 167 -1.53 -10.97 -4.44
CA ASN A 167 -2.62 -10.41 -5.23
C ASN A 167 -2.12 -9.56 -6.40
N LEU A 168 -1.03 -8.80 -6.22
CA LEU A 168 -0.39 -8.05 -7.30
C LEU A 168 0.14 -8.97 -8.40
N LYS A 169 0.82 -10.07 -8.02
CA LYS A 169 1.32 -11.07 -8.99
C LYS A 169 0.18 -11.74 -9.77
N LYS A 170 -0.91 -12.13 -9.09
CA LYS A 170 -2.10 -12.70 -9.73
C LYS A 170 -2.72 -11.73 -10.72
N LYS A 171 -2.91 -10.47 -10.32
CA LYS A 171 -3.48 -9.43 -11.18
C LYS A 171 -2.61 -9.19 -12.43
N LYS A 172 -1.28 -9.15 -12.30
CA LYS A 172 -0.37 -9.01 -13.45
C LYS A 172 -0.51 -10.17 -14.43
N LEU A 173 -0.63 -11.41 -13.93
CA LEU A 173 -0.85 -12.59 -14.76
C LEU A 173 -2.19 -12.58 -15.51
N GLU A 174 -3.26 -12.10 -14.87
CA GLU A 174 -4.58 -11.95 -15.50
C GLU A 174 -4.62 -10.87 -16.59
N THR A 175 -3.79 -9.82 -16.44
CA THR A 175 -3.70 -8.73 -17.41
C THR A 175 -2.68 -8.97 -18.53
N ALA A 176 -1.86 -10.03 -18.44
CA ALA A 176 -0.94 -10.39 -19.50
C ALA A 176 -1.74 -10.82 -20.75
N PRO A 177 -1.52 -10.20 -21.92
CA PRO A 177 -2.24 -10.59 -23.12
C PRO A 177 -1.95 -12.07 -23.43
N LEU A 178 -2.99 -12.81 -23.81
CA LEU A 178 -2.84 -14.12 -24.43
C LEU A 178 -2.00 -13.91 -25.70
N GLU A 179 -0.70 -14.21 -25.62
CA GLU A 179 0.15 -14.27 -26.81
C GLU A 179 -0.44 -15.33 -27.75
N LEU A 180 -0.99 -14.87 -28.88
CA LEU A 180 -1.44 -15.66 -30.03
C LEU A 180 -0.37 -15.64 -31.10
#